data_AF-A0A6N9ENZ6-F1
#
_entry.id   AF-A0A6N9ENZ6-F1
#
_cell.length_a   1.000
_cell.length_b   1.000
_cell.length_c   1.000
_cell.angle_alpha   90.00
_cell.angle_beta   90.00
_cell.angle_gamma   90.00
#
_symmetry.space_group_name_H-M   'P 1'
#
loop_
_entity.id
_entity.type
_entity.pdbx_description
1 polymer ?
#
loop_
_entity_poly.entity_id
_entity_poly.type
_entity_poly.pdbx_seq_one_letter_code
_entity_poly.pdbx_strand_id
1 'polypeptide(L)'
;MLVLLAADGTRLDAGAVALALARRWSDAGQQVLFVDADTSGSRLARRLGEVEHADYSPAVRGLPSLIVARRPLTLRLMADHCYSLDTDSGSLWALFAPFHPGGGRHAAGWLAEHADDLAAIDRERRVVVSSSLGSADRLGPLLDAAPVVVVMAPVKSASAAKELWTQCREAALTGIERRHRMLVVLGDSPLSDDDLGTETGMRVAGRLPVIEDDSVLRLKGGRRERAFAKRLDSIASRLLALVWLAVSEIGEAPEAGIAAPDKNGETPEVGITAPDENGYGAAMPAGLAPQMPGAQPERQGVDGGVA
;
A
#
# COMPACT_ATOMS: atom_id res chain seq x y z
N MET A 1 4.85 5.59 8.55
CA MET A 1 3.61 5.78 7.76
C MET A 1 3.98 6.57 6.53
N LEU A 2 3.36 6.28 5.40
CA LEU A 2 3.60 6.97 4.14
C LEU A 2 2.28 7.42 3.53
N VAL A 3 2.23 8.66 3.06
CA VAL A 3 1.06 9.21 2.35
C VAL A 3 1.43 9.56 0.91
N LEU A 4 0.71 9.02 -0.07
CA LEU A 4 0.80 9.38 -1.48
C LEU A 4 -0.37 10.30 -1.86
N LEU A 5 -0.05 11.44 -2.47
CA LEU A 5 -1.01 12.42 -2.97
C LEU A 5 -0.88 12.57 -4.48
N ALA A 6 -1.94 12.29 -5.25
CA ALA A 6 -1.99 12.65 -6.66
C ALA A 6 -2.54 14.06 -6.85
N ALA A 7 -1.87 14.89 -7.66
CA ALA A 7 -2.41 16.16 -8.10
C ALA A 7 -3.78 15.97 -8.79
N ASP A 8 -4.68 16.91 -8.58
CA ASP A 8 -6.02 16.85 -9.15
C ASP A 8 -6.00 16.87 -10.68
N GLY A 9 -6.99 16.22 -11.30
CA GLY A 9 -7.11 16.16 -12.75
C GLY A 9 -6.05 15.29 -13.44
N THR A 10 -5.18 14.64 -12.69
CA THR A 10 -4.29 13.61 -13.23
C THR A 10 -5.09 12.34 -13.48
N ARG A 11 -4.87 11.72 -14.65
CA ARG A 11 -5.46 10.40 -14.97
C ARG A 11 -4.75 9.23 -14.24
N LEU A 12 -3.75 9.54 -13.43
CA LEU A 12 -2.95 8.55 -12.73
C LEU A 12 -3.54 8.30 -11.34
N ASP A 13 -3.68 7.03 -11.03
CA ASP A 13 -4.26 6.54 -9.80
C ASP A 13 -3.17 6.41 -8.71
N ALA A 14 -3.12 7.38 -7.78
CA ALA A 14 -2.27 7.27 -6.60
C ALA A 14 -2.51 5.97 -5.83
N GLY A 15 -3.74 5.46 -5.82
CA GLY A 15 -4.10 4.20 -5.20
C GLY A 15 -3.41 3.00 -5.84
N ALA A 16 -3.27 2.97 -7.17
CA ALA A 16 -2.56 1.88 -7.85
C ALA A 16 -1.05 1.90 -7.55
N VAL A 17 -0.43 3.09 -7.50
CA VAL A 17 1.00 3.23 -7.14
C VAL A 17 1.22 2.87 -5.68
N ALA A 18 0.36 3.35 -4.79
CA ALA A 18 0.37 3.03 -3.37
C ALA A 18 0.21 1.53 -3.13
N LEU A 19 -0.73 0.87 -3.80
CA LEU A 19 -0.96 -0.57 -3.68
C LEU A 19 0.23 -1.37 -4.20
N ALA A 20 0.85 -0.96 -5.32
CA ALA A 20 2.07 -1.61 -5.82
C ALA A 20 3.24 -1.47 -4.85
N LEU A 21 3.42 -0.28 -4.24
CA LEU A 21 4.40 -0.06 -3.17
C LEU A 21 4.09 -0.88 -1.92
N ALA A 22 2.82 -1.08 -1.60
CA ALA A 22 2.40 -1.92 -0.48
C ALA A 22 2.68 -3.41 -0.73
N ARG A 23 2.44 -3.90 -1.96
CA ARG A 23 2.78 -5.26 -2.42
C ARG A 23 4.30 -5.51 -2.35
N ARG A 24 5.09 -4.68 -3.07
CA ARG A 24 6.32 -4.05 -2.55
C ARG A 24 6.91 -4.57 -1.24
N TRP A 25 6.50 -3.85 -0.20
CA TRP A 25 6.91 -4.07 1.18
C TRP A 25 6.48 -5.43 1.71
N SER A 26 5.28 -5.88 1.36
CA SER A 26 4.79 -7.19 1.78
C SER A 26 5.62 -8.34 1.20
N ASP A 27 5.98 -8.29 -0.08
CA ASP A 27 6.84 -9.31 -0.73
C ASP A 27 8.27 -9.29 -0.18
N ALA A 28 8.68 -8.20 0.47
CA ALA A 28 9.90 -8.10 1.26
C ALA A 28 9.72 -8.55 2.74
N GLY A 29 8.63 -9.25 3.06
CA GLY A 29 8.34 -9.83 4.38
C GLY A 29 7.65 -8.88 5.37
N GLN A 30 7.30 -7.66 4.96
CA GLN A 30 6.69 -6.70 5.88
C GLN A 30 5.19 -6.96 6.09
N GLN A 31 4.68 -6.52 7.23
CA GLN A 31 3.25 -6.40 7.47
C GLN A 31 2.82 -5.02 6.98
N VAL A 32 1.86 -4.93 6.04
CA VAL A 32 1.52 -3.65 5.38
C VAL A 32 0.03 -3.36 5.37
N LEU A 33 -0.40 -2.20 5.88
CA LEU A 33 -1.78 -1.71 5.74
C LEU A 33 -1.82 -0.69 4.60
N PHE A 34 -2.51 -1.03 3.54
CA PHE A 34 -2.88 -0.11 2.48
C PHE A 34 -4.26 0.52 2.78
N VAL A 35 -4.34 1.84 2.70
CA VAL A 35 -5.56 2.62 2.88
C VAL A 35 -5.79 3.50 1.66
N ASP A 36 -6.85 3.20 0.91
CA ASP A 36 -7.32 4.03 -0.18
C ASP A 36 -8.28 5.11 0.35
N ALA A 37 -7.80 6.34 0.39
CA ALA A 37 -8.54 7.53 0.82
C ALA A 37 -8.87 8.46 -0.36
N ASP A 38 -8.87 7.97 -1.60
CA ASP A 38 -9.15 8.80 -2.77
C ASP A 38 -10.58 9.37 -2.74
N THR A 39 -10.65 10.70 -2.71
CA THR A 39 -11.88 11.46 -2.62
C THR A 39 -12.63 11.58 -3.95
N SER A 40 -12.06 11.06 -5.03
CA SER A 40 -12.68 10.98 -6.35
C SER A 40 -13.63 9.80 -6.51
N GLY A 41 -13.77 8.95 -5.48
CA GLY A 41 -14.58 7.74 -5.54
C GLY A 41 -13.85 6.63 -6.28
N SER A 42 -12.73 6.19 -5.69
CA SER A 42 -11.78 5.31 -6.34
C SER A 42 -12.44 4.03 -6.88
N ARG A 43 -12.18 3.77 -8.16
CA ARG A 43 -12.55 2.52 -8.84
C ARG A 43 -11.51 1.42 -8.57
N LEU A 44 -10.56 1.63 -7.66
CA LEU A 44 -9.48 0.69 -7.34
C LEU A 44 -10.04 -0.67 -6.93
N ALA A 45 -10.94 -0.74 -5.95
CA ALA A 45 -11.55 -2.00 -5.51
C ALA A 45 -12.24 -2.73 -6.66
N ARG A 46 -13.03 -2.02 -7.46
CA ARG A 46 -13.72 -2.62 -8.62
C ARG A 46 -12.72 -3.16 -9.65
N ARG A 47 -11.71 -2.36 -10.00
CA ARG A 47 -10.70 -2.78 -10.98
C ARG A 47 -9.84 -3.92 -10.46
N LEU A 48 -9.47 -3.91 -9.18
CA LEU A 48 -8.73 -5.00 -8.55
C LEU A 48 -9.57 -6.29 -8.55
N GLY A 49 -10.86 -6.19 -8.23
CA GLY A 49 -11.79 -7.32 -8.26
C GLY A 49 -11.96 -7.92 -9.65
N GLU A 50 -11.99 -7.07 -10.69
CA GLU A 50 -11.98 -7.52 -12.09
C GLU A 50 -10.73 -8.34 -12.44
N VAL A 51 -9.57 -8.01 -11.86
CA VAL A 51 -8.27 -8.70 -12.10
C VAL A 51 -8.14 -9.98 -11.30
N GLU A 52 -8.43 -9.91 -10.01
CA GLU A 52 -8.24 -11.00 -9.07
C GLU A 52 -9.44 -11.96 -9.05
N HIS A 53 -10.46 -11.68 -9.87
CA HIS A 53 -11.72 -12.41 -9.91
C HIS A 53 -12.38 -12.50 -8.52
N ALA A 54 -12.31 -11.39 -7.77
CA ALA A 54 -12.80 -11.27 -6.40
C ALA A 54 -13.85 -10.16 -6.28
N ASP A 55 -14.78 -10.31 -5.33
CA ASP A 55 -15.75 -9.26 -5.00
C ASP A 55 -15.24 -8.41 -3.84
N TYR A 56 -14.73 -7.22 -4.18
CA TYR A 56 -14.39 -6.20 -3.19
C TYR A 56 -15.55 -5.21 -3.04
N SER A 57 -16.28 -5.34 -1.93
CA SER A 57 -17.37 -4.45 -1.53
C SER A 57 -16.97 -3.56 -0.34
N PRO A 58 -16.50 -2.31 -0.58
CA PRO A 58 -16.08 -1.38 0.48
C PRO A 58 -17.13 -1.17 1.59
N ALA A 59 -18.41 -1.31 1.26
CA ALA A 59 -19.52 -1.17 2.21
C ALA A 59 -19.57 -2.30 3.25
N VAL A 60 -19.15 -3.52 2.87
CA VAL A 60 -19.12 -4.69 3.76
C VAL A 60 -17.79 -4.73 4.51
N ARG A 61 -16.70 -4.54 3.78
CA ARG A 61 -15.32 -4.57 4.29
C ARG A 61 -14.55 -3.48 3.55
N GLY A 62 -13.95 -2.53 4.26
CA GLY A 62 -13.34 -1.32 3.71
C GLY A 62 -13.55 -0.11 4.62
N LEU A 63 -13.10 1.07 4.18
CA LEU A 63 -13.23 2.31 4.97
C LEU A 63 -14.67 2.61 5.41
N PRO A 64 -15.70 2.48 4.55
CA PRO A 64 -17.08 2.73 4.98
C PRO A 64 -17.53 1.84 6.15
N SER A 65 -17.22 0.55 6.09
CA SER A 65 -17.57 -0.40 7.15
C SER A 65 -16.87 -0.06 8.48
N LEU A 66 -15.62 0.39 8.40
CA LEU A 66 -14.80 0.76 9.53
C LEU A 66 -15.30 2.07 10.20
N ILE A 67 -15.64 3.08 9.39
CA ILE A 67 -16.21 4.34 9.86
C ILE A 67 -17.53 4.09 10.60
N VAL A 68 -18.38 3.21 10.06
CA VAL A 68 -19.67 2.84 10.68
C VAL A 68 -19.49 2.14 12.02
N ALA A 69 -18.38 1.40 12.23
CA ALA A 69 -18.12 0.72 13.48
C ALA A 69 -17.98 1.69 14.68
N ARG A 70 -17.58 2.96 14.45
CA ARG A 70 -17.47 4.02 15.48
C ARG A 70 -16.66 3.59 16.71
N ARG A 71 -15.57 2.86 16.48
CA ARG A 71 -14.68 2.34 17.53
C ARG A 71 -13.25 2.87 17.30
N PRO A 72 -12.43 2.97 18.36
CA PRO A 72 -11.02 3.31 18.21
C PRO A 72 -10.31 2.39 17.23
N LEU A 73 -9.40 2.95 16.43
CA LEU A 73 -8.66 2.17 15.45
C LEU A 73 -7.64 1.28 16.15
N THR A 74 -7.78 -0.03 15.95
CA THR A 74 -6.88 -1.05 16.51
C THR A 74 -6.65 -2.12 15.45
N LEU A 75 -5.52 -2.84 15.51
CA LEU A 75 -5.25 -3.95 14.59
C LEU A 75 -6.38 -5.00 14.59
N ARG A 76 -6.97 -5.26 15.76
CA ARG A 76 -8.11 -6.18 15.87
C ARG A 76 -9.32 -5.69 15.10
N LEU A 77 -9.69 -4.41 15.25
CA LEU A 77 -10.79 -3.82 14.48
C LEU A 77 -10.46 -3.83 12.99
N MET A 78 -9.22 -3.49 12.62
CA MET A 78 -8.77 -3.50 11.23
C MET A 78 -8.92 -4.89 10.59
N ALA A 79 -8.57 -5.97 11.29
CA ALA A 79 -8.67 -7.34 10.76
C ALA A 79 -10.10 -7.69 10.31
N ASP A 80 -11.11 -7.20 11.03
CA ASP A 80 -12.53 -7.42 10.68
C ASP A 80 -12.93 -6.64 9.41
N HIS A 81 -12.29 -5.51 9.14
CA HIS A 81 -12.68 -4.55 8.11
C HIS A 81 -11.73 -4.45 6.89
N CYS A 82 -10.54 -5.04 6.93
CA CYS A 82 -9.55 -4.98 5.83
C CYS A 82 -9.58 -6.21 4.96
N TYR A 83 -9.53 -6.10 3.64
CA TYR A 83 -9.23 -7.27 2.79
C TYR A 83 -7.81 -7.77 3.03
N SER A 84 -7.61 -9.09 3.00
CA SER A 84 -6.26 -9.65 2.88
C SER A 84 -5.99 -9.86 1.40
N LEU A 85 -4.86 -9.35 0.92
CA LEU A 85 -4.40 -9.55 -0.45
C LEU A 85 -3.21 -10.51 -0.45
N ASP A 86 -3.16 -11.38 -1.45
CA ASP A 86 -2.10 -12.36 -1.58
C ASP A 86 -0.75 -11.70 -1.91
N THR A 87 0.30 -12.16 -1.21
CA THR A 87 1.69 -11.70 -1.33
C THR A 87 2.65 -12.86 -1.05
N ASP A 88 3.90 -12.74 -1.47
CA ASP A 88 4.82 -13.88 -1.46
C ASP A 88 5.37 -14.26 -0.07
N SER A 89 5.57 -13.30 0.83
CA SER A 89 6.29 -13.53 2.09
C SER A 89 5.73 -12.81 3.32
N GLY A 90 5.17 -11.60 3.15
CA GLY A 90 4.55 -10.81 4.20
C GLY A 90 3.03 -10.94 4.24
N SER A 91 2.37 -9.91 4.76
CA SER A 91 0.92 -9.81 4.59
C SER A 91 0.44 -8.39 4.30
N LEU A 92 -0.48 -8.29 3.35
CA LEU A 92 -1.04 -7.03 2.88
C LEU A 92 -2.51 -6.94 3.23
N TRP A 93 -2.86 -5.94 4.03
CA TRP A 93 -4.24 -5.59 4.35
C TRP A 93 -4.64 -4.36 3.56
N ALA A 94 -5.86 -4.34 3.01
CA ALA A 94 -6.36 -3.26 2.19
C ALA A 94 -7.71 -2.74 2.70
N LEU A 95 -7.79 -1.43 2.91
CA LEU A 95 -9.02 -0.69 3.15
C LEU A 95 -9.34 0.17 1.93
N PHE A 96 -10.40 -0.18 1.21
CA PHE A 96 -10.79 0.57 0.03
C PHE A 96 -11.74 1.73 0.34
N ALA A 97 -11.60 2.81 -0.43
CA ALA A 97 -12.49 3.97 -0.38
C ALA A 97 -13.93 3.59 -0.79
N PRO A 98 -14.94 4.36 -0.34
CA PRO A 98 -16.27 4.30 -0.94
C PRO A 98 -16.25 4.69 -2.42
N PHE A 99 -17.09 4.05 -3.23
CA PHE A 99 -17.20 4.33 -4.67
C PHE A 99 -17.72 5.74 -5.00
N HIS A 100 -18.36 6.42 -4.06
CA HIS A 100 -18.95 7.74 -4.28
C HIS A 100 -17.99 8.85 -3.83
N PRO A 101 -17.73 9.88 -4.66
CA PRO A 101 -16.79 10.96 -4.32
C PRO A 101 -17.10 11.66 -2.99
N GLY A 102 -18.38 11.93 -2.71
CA GLY A 102 -18.82 12.52 -1.44
C GLY A 102 -18.47 11.65 -0.23
N GLY A 103 -18.49 10.32 -0.38
CA GLY A 103 -18.05 9.39 0.65
C GLY A 103 -16.53 9.40 0.81
N GLY A 104 -15.79 9.51 -0.30
CA GLY A 104 -14.32 9.56 -0.24
C GLY A 104 -13.83 10.79 0.52
N ARG A 105 -14.42 11.96 0.27
CA ARG A 105 -14.15 13.19 1.04
C ARG A 105 -14.43 13.07 2.53
N HIS A 106 -15.46 12.31 2.91
CA HIS A 106 -15.76 12.05 4.31
C HIS A 106 -14.75 11.09 4.93
N ALA A 107 -14.39 10.02 4.20
CA ALA A 107 -13.39 9.04 4.65
C ALA A 107 -12.01 9.68 4.86
N ALA A 108 -11.57 10.57 3.99
CA ALA A 108 -10.32 11.32 4.15
C ALA A 108 -10.30 12.16 5.43
N GLY A 109 -11.37 12.92 5.71
CA GLY A 109 -11.48 13.70 6.95
C GLY A 109 -11.48 12.81 8.20
N TRP A 110 -12.22 11.70 8.15
CA TRP A 110 -12.25 10.74 9.26
C TRP A 110 -10.89 10.10 9.53
N LEU A 111 -10.11 9.77 8.48
CA LEU A 111 -8.75 9.25 8.64
C LEU A 111 -7.83 10.28 9.30
N ALA A 112 -7.98 11.56 8.96
CA ALA A 112 -7.21 12.63 9.59
C ALA A 112 -7.54 12.78 11.08
N GLU A 113 -8.80 12.65 11.47
CA GLU A 113 -9.21 12.63 12.88
C GLU A 113 -8.58 11.47 13.67
N HIS A 114 -8.19 10.39 12.99
CA HIS A 114 -7.58 9.19 13.60
C HIS A 114 -6.09 9.01 13.21
N ALA A 115 -5.40 10.10 12.88
CA ALA A 115 -3.99 10.07 12.48
C ALA A 115 -3.07 9.43 13.53
N ASP A 116 -3.31 9.71 14.82
CA ASP A 116 -2.52 9.13 15.92
C ASP A 116 -2.69 7.62 16.03
N ASP A 117 -3.91 7.11 15.86
CA ASP A 117 -4.17 5.67 15.86
C ASP A 117 -3.49 4.98 14.66
N LEU A 118 -3.53 5.61 13.48
CA LEU A 118 -2.82 5.11 12.30
C LEU A 118 -1.31 5.12 12.48
N ALA A 119 -0.75 6.14 13.14
CA ALA A 119 0.66 6.20 13.49
C ALA A 119 1.04 5.12 14.53
N ALA A 120 0.15 4.79 15.46
CA ALA A 120 0.34 3.66 16.38
C ALA A 120 0.33 2.33 15.63
N ILE A 121 -0.62 2.11 14.72
CA ILE A 121 -0.69 0.93 13.85
C ILE A 121 0.58 0.80 13.00
N ASP A 122 1.13 1.91 12.50
CA ASP A 122 2.34 1.93 11.67
C ASP A 122 3.57 1.29 12.32
N ARG A 123 3.64 1.30 13.65
CA ARG A 123 4.72 0.67 14.42
C ARG A 123 4.69 -0.86 14.32
N GLU A 124 3.52 -1.44 14.13
CA GLU A 124 3.33 -2.89 14.03
C GLU A 124 3.10 -3.36 12.58
N ARG A 125 2.51 -2.49 11.76
CA ARG A 125 2.18 -2.77 10.35
C ARG A 125 2.36 -1.47 9.56
N ARG A 126 3.32 -1.43 8.63
CA ARG A 126 3.60 -0.24 7.81
C ARG A 126 2.34 0.26 7.11
N VAL A 127 1.98 1.52 7.32
CA VAL A 127 0.77 2.13 6.76
C VAL A 127 1.12 2.91 5.50
N VAL A 128 0.45 2.60 4.40
CA VAL A 128 0.48 3.33 3.13
C VAL A 128 -0.91 3.89 2.88
N VAL A 129 -1.04 5.22 2.83
CA VAL A 129 -2.30 5.90 2.51
C VAL A 129 -2.19 6.54 1.13
N SER A 130 -3.18 6.34 0.26
CA SER A 130 -3.31 7.08 -0.99
C SER A 130 -4.47 8.07 -0.95
N SER A 131 -4.29 9.28 -1.48
CA SER A 131 -5.34 10.28 -1.64
C SER A 131 -5.07 11.20 -2.83
N SER A 132 -6.00 12.13 -3.08
CA SER A 132 -5.81 13.28 -3.96
C SER A 132 -5.26 14.50 -3.21
N LEU A 133 -4.54 15.36 -3.92
CA LEU A 133 -4.01 16.62 -3.41
C LEU A 133 -5.14 17.62 -3.12
N GLY A 134 -6.25 17.58 -3.87
CA GLY A 134 -7.43 18.41 -3.63
C GLY A 134 -8.17 18.14 -2.32
N SER A 135 -7.72 17.15 -1.54
CA SER A 135 -8.22 16.87 -0.18
C SER A 135 -7.16 17.03 0.90
N ALA A 136 -5.98 17.56 0.54
CA ALA A 136 -4.87 17.69 1.48
C ALA A 136 -5.17 18.67 2.63
N ASP A 137 -6.05 19.66 2.42
CA ASP A 137 -6.60 20.53 3.47
C ASP A 137 -7.29 19.74 4.60
N ARG A 138 -7.94 18.63 4.26
CA ARG A 138 -8.61 17.73 5.21
C ARG A 138 -7.68 16.71 5.83
N LEU A 139 -6.51 16.50 5.25
CA LEU A 139 -5.55 15.50 5.68
C LEU A 139 -4.47 16.07 6.61
N GLY A 140 -4.53 17.35 6.99
CA GLY A 140 -3.50 18.03 7.80
C GLY A 140 -2.91 17.17 8.92
N PRO A 141 -3.73 16.69 9.90
CA PRO A 141 -3.23 15.81 10.97
C PRO A 141 -2.57 14.52 10.47
N LEU A 142 -3.09 13.90 9.41
CA LEU A 142 -2.51 12.70 8.82
C LEU A 142 -1.16 12.98 8.15
N LEU A 143 -1.05 14.13 7.46
CA LEU A 143 0.18 14.58 6.81
C LEU A 143 1.25 14.93 7.85
N ASP A 144 0.86 15.53 8.98
CA ASP A 144 1.74 15.85 10.10
C ASP A 144 2.27 14.57 10.79
N ALA A 145 1.42 13.54 10.91
CA ALA A 145 1.79 12.24 11.46
C ALA A 145 2.65 11.39 10.50
N ALA A 146 2.64 11.67 9.20
CA ALA A 146 3.36 10.89 8.21
C ALA A 146 4.87 11.29 8.13
N PRO A 147 5.82 10.38 8.44
CA PRO A 147 7.24 10.68 8.25
C PRO A 147 7.66 10.86 6.78
N VAL A 148 6.87 10.34 5.84
CA VAL A 148 7.10 10.51 4.41
C VAL A 148 5.81 10.88 3.69
N VAL A 149 5.88 11.94 2.88
CA VAL A 149 4.80 12.35 1.97
C VAL A 149 5.35 12.33 0.54
N VAL A 150 4.66 11.60 -0.33
CA VAL A 150 4.96 11.50 -1.76
C VAL A 150 3.90 12.25 -2.54
N VAL A 151 4.32 13.22 -3.33
CA VAL A 151 3.43 13.96 -4.24
C VAL A 151 3.64 13.43 -5.65
N MET A 152 2.55 13.09 -6.34
CA MET A 152 2.53 12.65 -7.73
C MET A 152 1.90 13.74 -8.58
N ALA A 153 2.67 14.37 -9.47
CA ALA A 153 2.15 15.49 -10.28
C ALA A 153 2.82 15.59 -11.65
N PRO A 154 2.09 16.04 -12.69
CA PRO A 154 2.68 16.35 -13.98
C PRO A 154 3.40 17.68 -13.89
N VAL A 155 4.70 17.70 -14.20
CA VAL A 155 5.50 18.93 -14.14
C VAL A 155 6.04 19.26 -15.52
N LYS A 156 5.26 19.99 -16.31
CA LYS A 156 5.61 20.33 -17.71
C LYS A 156 6.47 21.59 -17.84
N SER A 157 6.65 22.35 -16.76
CA SER A 157 7.42 23.60 -16.75
C SER A 157 7.85 23.98 -15.33
N ALA A 158 8.79 24.92 -15.19
CA ALA A 158 9.18 25.49 -13.89
C ALA A 158 8.00 26.22 -13.22
N SER A 159 7.13 26.86 -13.99
CA SER A 159 5.91 27.47 -13.44
C SER A 159 4.97 26.43 -12.83
N ALA A 160 4.78 25.29 -13.50
CA ALA A 160 3.96 24.20 -12.97
C ALA A 160 4.60 23.58 -11.71
N ALA A 161 5.93 23.50 -11.65
CA ALA A 161 6.66 23.06 -10.45
C ALA A 161 6.42 24.01 -9.27
N LYS A 162 6.52 25.33 -9.51
CA LYS A 162 6.25 26.37 -8.49
C LYS A 162 4.81 26.37 -8.02
N GLU A 163 3.86 26.19 -8.94
CA GLU A 163 2.45 26.10 -8.62
C GLU A 163 2.16 24.86 -7.77
N LEU A 164 2.71 23.70 -8.14
CA LEU A 164 2.62 22.47 -7.34
C LEU A 164 3.18 22.68 -5.93
N TRP A 165 4.35 23.30 -5.82
CA TRP A 165 4.94 23.63 -4.52
C TRP A 165 4.06 24.57 -3.70
N THR A 166 3.44 25.56 -4.35
CA THR A 166 2.53 26.50 -3.70
C THR A 166 1.29 25.77 -3.17
N GLN A 167 0.66 24.91 -3.98
CA GLN A 167 -0.47 24.06 -3.56
C GLN A 167 -0.09 23.15 -2.39
N CYS A 168 1.08 22.53 -2.47
CA CYS A 168 1.63 21.69 -1.41
C CYS A 168 1.84 22.48 -0.11
N ARG A 169 2.34 23.71 -0.18
CA ARG A 169 2.49 24.59 1.00
C ARG A 169 1.15 25.06 1.56
N GLU A 170 0.21 25.44 0.70
CA GLU A 170 -1.13 25.91 1.11
C GLU A 170 -1.94 24.79 1.75
N ALA A 171 -1.78 23.56 1.29
CA ALA A 171 -2.34 22.35 1.87
C ALA A 171 -1.71 21.92 3.21
N ALA A 172 -1.18 22.88 3.97
CA ALA A 172 -0.60 22.69 5.30
C ALA A 172 0.59 21.72 5.39
N LEU A 173 1.32 21.45 4.30
CA LEU A 173 2.69 20.92 4.42
C LEU A 173 3.65 21.98 4.99
N THR A 174 3.21 22.87 5.86
CA THR A 174 3.98 23.95 6.48
C THR A 174 4.33 23.66 7.94
N GLY A 175 3.52 22.85 8.63
CA GLY A 175 3.78 22.35 9.99
C GLY A 175 4.73 21.16 10.05
N ILE A 176 4.92 20.47 8.93
CA ILE A 176 5.86 19.36 8.78
C ILE A 176 7.28 19.93 8.74
N GLU A 177 7.89 20.16 9.90
CA GLU A 177 9.31 20.42 10.03
C GLU A 177 10.10 19.29 9.33
N ARG A 178 10.56 19.55 8.11
CA ARG A 178 11.57 18.77 7.36
C ARG A 178 11.39 17.26 7.18
N ARG A 179 10.24 16.66 7.48
CA ARG A 179 10.03 15.22 7.20
C ARG A 179 9.85 14.98 5.70
N HIS A 180 10.41 13.87 5.21
CA HIS A 180 10.89 13.73 3.83
C HIS A 180 9.78 13.87 2.79
N ARG A 181 9.85 14.94 2.01
CA ARG A 181 8.93 15.21 0.89
C ARG A 181 9.56 14.68 -0.39
N MET A 182 8.83 13.77 -1.03
CA MET A 182 9.25 13.16 -2.27
C MET A 182 8.31 13.58 -3.39
N LEU A 183 8.87 13.78 -4.58
CA LEU A 183 8.13 14.09 -5.79
C LEU A 183 8.29 12.94 -6.78
N VAL A 184 7.17 12.40 -7.22
CA VAL A 184 7.12 11.53 -8.40
C VAL A 184 6.53 12.34 -9.54
N VAL A 185 7.35 12.57 -10.56
CA VAL A 185 6.96 13.37 -11.72
C VAL A 185 6.16 12.51 -12.68
N LEU A 186 5.04 13.04 -13.15
CA LEU A 186 4.18 12.35 -14.10
C LEU A 186 4.42 12.89 -15.51
N GLY A 187 4.74 11.98 -16.43
CA GLY A 187 5.07 12.27 -17.82
C GLY A 187 6.47 12.80 -18.02
N ASP A 188 6.67 13.32 -19.22
CA ASP A 188 7.90 13.99 -19.58
C ASP A 188 7.91 15.40 -18.97
N SER A 189 8.97 15.68 -18.20
CA SER A 189 9.29 17.02 -17.74
C SER A 189 10.55 17.49 -18.46
N PRO A 190 10.56 18.72 -19.03
CA PRO A 190 11.76 19.28 -19.63
C PRO A 190 12.82 19.68 -18.58
N LEU A 191 12.45 19.72 -17.30
CA LEU A 191 13.35 20.07 -16.21
C LEU A 191 14.18 18.86 -15.81
N SER A 192 15.41 19.08 -15.34
CA SER A 192 16.20 18.04 -14.68
C SER A 192 15.64 17.72 -13.29
N ASP A 193 16.04 16.58 -12.71
CA ASP A 193 15.65 16.23 -11.34
C ASP A 193 16.19 17.23 -10.31
N ASP A 194 17.37 17.82 -10.57
CA ASP A 194 17.98 18.85 -9.71
C ASP A 194 17.22 20.19 -9.80
N ASP A 195 16.81 20.60 -11.01
CA ASP A 195 15.99 21.81 -11.19
C ASP A 195 14.64 21.65 -10.51
N LEU A 196 14.00 20.49 -10.67
CA LEU A 196 12.76 20.17 -9.99
C LEU A 196 12.92 20.21 -8.47
N GLY A 197 14.00 19.63 -7.94
CA GLY A 197 14.27 19.67 -6.51
C GLY A 197 14.50 21.08 -6.00
N THR A 198 15.16 21.92 -6.78
CA THR A 198 15.39 23.33 -6.45
C THR A 198 14.08 24.13 -6.45
N GLU A 199 13.23 23.94 -7.45
CA GLU A 199 11.99 24.70 -7.61
C GLU A 199 10.88 24.25 -6.66
N THR A 200 10.86 22.96 -6.29
CA THR A 200 9.82 22.40 -5.42
C THR A 200 10.26 22.20 -3.98
N GLY A 201 11.56 22.24 -3.68
CA GLY A 201 12.10 21.86 -2.38
C GLY A 201 11.87 20.38 -2.03
N MET A 202 11.52 19.52 -2.99
CA MET A 202 11.26 18.08 -2.80
C MET A 202 12.38 17.23 -3.41
N ARG A 203 12.60 16.03 -2.86
CA ARG A 203 13.49 15.05 -3.52
C ARG A 203 12.74 14.38 -4.67
N VAL A 204 13.29 14.39 -5.89
CA VAL A 204 12.66 13.68 -7.01
C VAL A 204 12.93 12.17 -6.88
N ALA A 205 11.85 11.40 -6.70
CA ALA A 205 11.92 9.96 -6.53
C ALA A 205 11.96 9.18 -7.85
N GLY A 206 11.42 9.78 -8.91
CA GLY A 206 11.41 9.19 -10.23
C GLY A 206 10.35 9.81 -11.12
N ARG A 207 10.23 9.24 -12.32
CA ARG A 207 9.30 9.69 -13.35
C ARG A 207 8.41 8.52 -13.79
N LEU A 208 7.09 8.71 -13.72
CA LEU A 208 6.08 7.78 -14.21
C LEU A 208 5.57 8.29 -15.56
N PRO A 209 5.48 7.48 -16.63
CA PRO A 209 4.78 7.92 -17.84
C PRO A 209 3.32 8.24 -17.51
N VAL A 210 2.74 9.25 -18.17
CA VAL A 210 1.29 9.47 -18.10
C VAL A 210 0.62 8.32 -18.82
N ILE A 211 -0.30 7.66 -18.14
CA ILE A 211 -1.13 6.62 -18.72
C ILE A 211 -2.45 7.30 -19.02
N GLU A 212 -2.77 7.42 -20.29
CA GLU A 212 -3.98 8.12 -20.71
C GLU A 212 -5.25 7.28 -20.48
N ASP A 213 -5.11 6.01 -20.11
CA ASP A 213 -6.18 5.03 -20.09
C ASP A 213 -6.37 4.41 -18.68
N ASP A 214 -7.63 4.21 -18.27
CA ASP A 214 -8.07 3.63 -16.98
C ASP A 214 -7.59 2.17 -16.77
N SER A 215 -6.87 1.63 -17.77
CA SER A 215 -6.39 0.27 -17.92
C SER A 215 -5.34 -0.17 -16.89
N VAL A 216 -4.77 0.70 -16.05
CA VAL A 216 -3.71 0.40 -15.06
C VAL A 216 -3.94 -0.89 -14.26
N LEU A 217 -5.20 -1.23 -14.04
CA LEU A 217 -5.59 -2.49 -13.41
C LEU A 217 -6.39 -3.40 -14.36
N ARG A 218 -7.10 -2.91 -15.37
CA ARG A 218 -7.81 -3.79 -16.33
C ARG A 218 -6.83 -4.43 -17.32
N LEU A 219 -6.11 -5.46 -16.92
CA LEU A 219 -4.98 -5.97 -17.71
C LEU A 219 -5.14 -7.46 -18.03
N LYS A 220 -5.45 -7.76 -19.31
CA LYS A 220 -5.42 -9.12 -19.87
C LYS A 220 -4.19 -9.27 -20.78
N GLY A 221 -3.06 -9.67 -20.20
CA GLY A 221 -1.91 -10.31 -20.87
C GLY A 221 -1.17 -9.55 -21.99
N GLY A 222 -1.48 -8.28 -22.25
CA GLY A 222 -0.91 -7.50 -23.37
C GLY A 222 0.56 -7.11 -23.19
N ARG A 223 1.27 -6.83 -24.30
CA ARG A 223 2.69 -6.36 -24.25
C ARG A 223 2.83 -5.00 -23.57
N ARG A 224 1.89 -4.06 -23.81
CA ARG A 224 1.87 -2.73 -23.18
C ARG A 224 1.63 -2.82 -21.68
N GLU A 225 0.79 -3.76 -21.27
CA GLU A 225 0.42 -4.03 -19.88
C GLU A 225 1.61 -4.50 -19.06
N ARG A 226 2.34 -5.50 -19.57
CA ARG A 226 3.58 -5.98 -18.93
C ARG A 226 4.63 -4.89 -18.83
N ALA A 227 4.74 -4.01 -19.83
CA ALA A 227 5.67 -2.89 -19.78
C ALA A 227 5.25 -1.84 -18.73
N PHE A 228 3.94 -1.59 -18.59
CA PHE A 228 3.42 -0.71 -17.58
C PHE A 228 3.60 -1.29 -16.16
N ALA A 229 3.22 -2.55 -15.94
CA ALA A 229 3.42 -3.25 -14.68
C ALA A 229 4.90 -3.23 -14.26
N LYS A 230 5.83 -3.53 -15.17
CA LYS A 230 7.29 -3.41 -14.91
C LYS A 230 7.74 -2.00 -14.52
N ARG A 231 7.12 -0.95 -15.07
CA ARG A 231 7.46 0.44 -14.72
C ARG A 231 6.90 0.82 -13.36
N LEU A 232 5.63 0.48 -13.09
CA LEU A 232 4.99 0.66 -11.79
C LEU A 232 5.83 -0.01 -10.70
N ASP A 233 6.23 -1.23 -10.97
CA ASP A 233 7.08 -2.07 -10.15
C ASP A 233 8.47 -1.49 -9.89
N SER A 234 9.13 -0.98 -10.95
CA SER A 234 10.39 -0.25 -10.83
C SER A 234 10.25 1.00 -9.96
N ILE A 235 9.13 1.74 -10.07
CA ILE A 235 8.90 2.97 -9.31
C ILE A 235 8.53 2.67 -7.86
N ALA A 236 7.74 1.63 -7.60
CA ALA A 236 7.51 1.11 -6.27
C ALA A 236 8.84 0.72 -5.60
N SER A 237 9.75 0.05 -6.33
CA SER A 237 11.08 -0.33 -5.81
C SER A 237 11.94 0.90 -5.49
N ARG A 238 11.97 1.91 -6.37
CA ARG A 238 12.70 3.17 -6.12
C ARG A 238 12.12 3.97 -4.96
N LEU A 239 10.79 4.05 -4.87
CA LEU A 239 10.10 4.68 -3.75
C LEU A 239 10.44 3.96 -2.45
N LEU A 240 10.37 2.63 -2.40
CA LEU A 240 10.80 1.85 -1.24
C LEU A 240 12.22 2.21 -0.81
N ALA A 241 13.19 2.24 -1.73
CA ALA A 241 14.58 2.61 -1.39
C ALA A 241 14.72 4.04 -0.85
N LEU A 242 13.99 5.00 -1.42
CA LEU A 242 14.03 6.39 -0.97
C LEU A 242 13.34 6.59 0.38
N VAL A 243 12.21 5.93 0.58
CA VAL A 243 11.48 5.90 1.85
C VAL A 243 12.36 5.29 2.94
N TRP A 244 13.09 4.23 2.61
CA TRP A 244 14.04 3.61 3.52
C TRP A 244 15.14 4.58 3.97
N LEU A 245 15.75 5.29 3.01
CA LEU A 245 16.77 6.30 3.29
C LEU A 245 16.20 7.44 4.13
N ALA A 246 15.00 7.92 3.80
CA ALA A 246 14.28 8.93 4.55
C ALA A 246 14.05 8.50 6.01
N VAL A 247 13.48 7.31 6.24
CA VAL A 247 13.22 6.80 7.59
C VAL A 247 14.53 6.59 8.37
N SER A 248 15.59 6.12 7.71
CA SER A 248 16.90 5.93 8.35
C SER A 248 17.57 7.26 8.77
N GLU A 249 17.38 8.34 8.01
CA GLU A 249 17.88 9.68 8.34
C GLU A 249 17.22 10.27 9.60
N ILE A 250 16.02 9.79 9.98
CA ILE A 250 15.29 10.22 11.18
C ILE A 250 15.83 9.54 12.46
N GLY A 251 16.71 8.54 12.34
CA GLY A 251 17.21 7.77 13.49
C GLY A 251 16.22 6.70 13.97
N GLU A 252 15.09 6.54 13.30
CA GLU A 252 14.26 5.34 13.39
C GLU A 252 14.89 4.27 12.51
N ALA A 253 16.01 3.68 12.96
CA ALA A 253 16.59 2.55 12.26
C ALA A 253 15.52 1.45 12.17
N PRO A 254 15.12 1.04 10.96
CA PRO A 254 14.13 -0.01 10.83
C PRO A 254 14.73 -1.29 11.42
N GLU A 255 13.97 -1.93 12.33
CA GLU A 255 14.50 -3.01 13.19
C GLU A 255 15.20 -4.11 12.39
N ALA A 256 16.21 -4.71 13.04
CA ALA A 256 17.17 -5.68 12.51
C ALA A 256 16.50 -6.95 11.95
N GLY A 257 15.97 -6.85 10.75
CA GLY A 257 15.50 -7.97 9.93
C GLY A 257 15.39 -7.60 8.45
N ILE A 258 15.86 -6.42 8.08
CA ILE A 258 15.54 -5.81 6.80
C ILE A 258 16.83 -5.56 6.04
N ALA A 259 17.07 -6.39 5.03
CA ALA A 259 18.08 -6.09 4.03
C ALA A 259 17.62 -4.84 3.27
N ALA A 260 18.49 -3.84 3.19
CA ALA A 260 18.28 -2.74 2.27
C ALA A 260 18.06 -3.33 0.85
N PRO A 261 17.13 -2.78 0.05
CA PRO A 261 17.01 -3.21 -1.34
C PRO A 261 18.37 -3.03 -2.01
N ASP A 262 18.83 -4.05 -2.73
CA ASP A 262 20.07 -3.96 -3.48
C ASP A 262 20.02 -2.74 -4.42
N LYS A 263 21.15 -2.04 -4.57
CA LYS A 263 21.22 -0.88 -5.47
C LYS A 263 21.25 -1.29 -6.94
N ASN A 264 21.48 -2.56 -7.20
CA ASN A 264 21.52 -3.21 -8.50
C ASN A 264 20.65 -4.45 -8.34
N GLY A 265 19.53 -4.57 -9.06
CA GLY A 265 18.62 -5.72 -9.01
C GLY A 265 19.24 -7.06 -9.44
N GLU A 266 20.29 -7.46 -8.74
CA GLU A 266 21.03 -8.70 -8.87
C GLU A 266 20.80 -9.45 -7.56
N THR A 267 19.98 -10.49 -7.65
CA THR A 267 19.84 -11.52 -6.61
C THR A 267 21.18 -11.81 -5.96
N PRO A 268 21.29 -11.85 -4.62
CA PRO A 268 22.48 -12.39 -3.99
C PRO A 268 22.64 -13.82 -4.50
N GLU A 269 23.74 -14.08 -5.20
CA GLU A 269 24.20 -15.45 -5.45
C GLU A 269 24.44 -16.09 -4.09
N VAL A 270 23.42 -16.77 -3.58
CA VAL A 270 23.61 -17.78 -2.55
C VAL A 270 24.36 -18.90 -3.26
N GLY A 271 25.68 -18.91 -3.10
CA GLY A 271 26.53 -20.00 -3.50
C GLY A 271 26.04 -21.28 -2.81
N ILE A 272 25.28 -22.10 -3.53
CA ILE A 272 25.01 -23.48 -3.17
C ILE A 272 26.23 -24.27 -3.64
N THR A 273 27.20 -24.45 -2.75
CA THR A 273 28.18 -25.53 -2.89
C THR A 273 27.46 -26.87 -2.71
N ALA A 274 27.54 -27.72 -3.73
CA ALA A 274 27.15 -29.13 -3.70
C ALA A 274 28.11 -29.95 -2.80
N PRO A 275 27.74 -31.18 -2.41
CA PRO A 275 28.01 -31.77 -1.10
C PRO A 275 29.40 -32.40 -0.98
N ASP A 276 29.93 -32.45 0.24
CA ASP A 276 31.10 -33.23 0.58
C ASP A 276 30.75 -34.61 1.17
N GLU A 277 31.61 -35.55 0.80
CA GLU A 277 31.52 -36.99 0.96
C GLU A 277 31.83 -37.38 2.41
N ASN A 278 30.81 -37.52 3.25
CA ASN A 278 30.92 -38.31 4.49
C ASN A 278 29.57 -38.97 4.81
N GLY A 279 29.28 -40.05 4.06
CA GLY A 279 28.20 -40.94 4.41
C GLY A 279 28.49 -41.65 5.73
N TYR A 280 27.56 -41.55 6.68
CA TYR A 280 27.21 -42.63 7.59
C TYR A 280 25.74 -42.46 7.99
N GLY A 281 24.94 -43.45 7.62
CA GLY A 281 23.54 -43.54 8.03
C GLY A 281 23.40 -44.08 9.45
N ALA A 282 22.23 -43.86 10.03
CA ALA A 282 21.66 -44.76 11.02
C ALA A 282 20.13 -44.61 11.08
N ALA A 283 19.47 -45.70 10.71
CA ALA A 283 18.17 -46.23 11.08
C ALA A 283 17.13 -45.35 11.83
N MET A 284 15.94 -45.30 11.22
CA MET A 284 14.64 -45.15 11.89
C MET A 284 14.39 -46.33 12.86
N PRO A 285 13.67 -46.10 13.97
CA PRO A 285 12.80 -47.11 14.54
C PRO A 285 11.34 -46.85 14.16
N ALA A 286 10.73 -47.91 13.66
CA ALA A 286 9.31 -48.08 13.43
C ALA A 286 8.51 -48.00 14.75
N GLY A 287 7.26 -47.53 14.65
CA GLY A 287 6.22 -47.96 15.58
C GLY A 287 5.10 -46.96 15.84
N LEU A 288 3.88 -47.39 15.51
CA LEU A 288 2.60 -47.00 16.11
C LEU A 288 1.85 -45.79 15.53
N ALA A 289 1.16 -46.05 14.41
CA ALA A 289 -0.30 -45.97 14.38
C ALA A 289 -0.82 -47.37 13.97
N PRO A 290 -2.12 -47.76 14.06
CA PRO A 290 -3.31 -47.04 14.54
C PRO A 290 -4.21 -47.89 15.48
N GLN A 291 -5.32 -47.34 16.01
CA GLN A 291 -6.59 -48.06 16.17
C GLN A 291 -7.78 -47.13 16.53
N MET A 292 -8.77 -47.06 15.64
CA MET A 292 -10.20 -46.91 15.99
C MET A 292 -10.72 -48.30 16.41
N PRO A 293 -11.71 -48.46 17.32
CA PRO A 293 -13.15 -48.22 17.07
C PRO A 293 -13.86 -47.64 18.33
N GLY A 294 -15.12 -47.22 18.40
CA GLY A 294 -16.32 -47.30 17.55
C GLY A 294 -17.55 -46.94 18.42
N ALA A 295 -18.73 -47.10 17.83
CA ALA A 295 -20.07 -47.17 18.46
C ALA A 295 -20.80 -45.86 18.85
N GLN A 296 -21.88 -45.64 18.10
CA GLN A 296 -23.06 -44.83 18.41
C GLN A 296 -23.78 -45.32 19.68
N PRO A 297 -24.68 -44.50 20.22
CA PRO A 297 -26.01 -45.01 20.57
C PRO A 297 -27.14 -44.27 19.85
N GLU A 298 -28.07 -45.07 19.36
CA GLU A 298 -29.43 -44.73 18.96
C GLU A 298 -30.28 -44.19 20.13
N ARG A 299 -31.45 -43.64 19.75
CA ARG A 299 -32.71 -43.33 20.47
C ARG A 299 -33.01 -41.83 20.40
N GLN A 300 -34.22 -41.34 20.16
CA GLN A 300 -35.59 -41.82 19.88
C GLN A 300 -36.27 -40.55 19.31
N GLY A 301 -36.96 -40.54 18.16
CA GLY A 301 -38.32 -41.02 18.03
C GLY A 301 -39.31 -40.16 18.84
N VAL A 302 -39.82 -39.06 18.27
CA VAL A 302 -41.16 -38.53 18.58
C VAL A 302 -41.76 -37.91 17.31
N ASP A 303 -42.69 -38.67 16.72
CA ASP A 303 -43.74 -38.17 15.84
C ASP A 303 -44.65 -37.20 16.59
N GLY A 304 -45.09 -36.16 15.90
CA GLY A 304 -46.08 -35.22 16.40
C GLY A 304 -46.57 -34.29 15.30
N GLY A 305 -47.21 -34.84 14.28
CA GLY A 305 -48.20 -34.09 13.51
C GLY A 305 -49.56 -34.22 14.17
N VAL A 306 -50.36 -33.14 14.16
CA VAL A 306 -51.80 -33.11 13.81
C VAL A 306 -52.29 -31.64 13.82
N ALA A 307 -53.00 -31.30 12.74
CA ALA A 307 -53.96 -30.20 12.53
C ALA A 307 -53.45 -28.75 12.47
#